data_AF-A0A2G4IHW5-F1
#
_entry.id   AF-A0A2G4IHW5-F1
#
_cell.length_a   1.000
_cell.length_b   1.000
_cell.length_c   1.000
_cell.angle_alpha   90.00
_cell.angle_beta   90.00
_cell.angle_gamma   90.00
#
_symmetry.space_group_name_H-M   'P 1'
#
loop_
_entity.id
_entity.type
_entity.pdbx_description
1 polymer ?
#
loop_
_entity_poly.entity_id
_entity_poly.type
_entity_poly.pdbx_seq_one_letter_code
_entity_poly.pdbx_strand_id
1 'polypeptide(L)'
;MMDGSRGSTSTSWMRPPITAGPTDRTCSASKGDWATSGALESSARESEISGRRTRESPGGGIDAMWLAYSGTDRRPPGPGAGPRHRALASPVAEIATSVLISAGMNPPAQSGRNTHDRPIVAWVLVPTVETTDATLDYYYDFSAGRAEFERAFAALETDWRWEPVTTTTFRTVIDRIVAESATQTPLVFNLCDGDEINAVPGISVIRYLNAVELRYTGSDEHFYQITTSKIDMKRAFERAGVPTPPWEALAQGATLDGLFERHGRPLIVKPAVSAGSMGITIQSVVHTDDALAEQLQLLHDGYHGWNLADGGVFVERYIVGPEFTTFIVGSSDSPDSSTIYPPVERVFHAALPPNEQFLSFDRLWEVHEKESPMADGASLWEYQPAAAELQQRISDISWAAYASVGGQGYGRVDLRMDAATGDLYVLEVNAQCGLSEDENYTSIGAILRFAERPFHGLLREIMDCATSAPRSGVVADTSAKMPA
;
A
#
# COMPACT_ATOMS: atom_id res chain seq x y z
N MET A 1 -45.79 31.03 -13.23
CA MET A 1 -47.25 31.06 -13.45
C MET A 1 -47.54 30.28 -14.72
N MET A 2 -48.37 29.22 -14.61
CA MET A 2 -49.25 28.58 -15.62
C MET A 2 -48.60 28.12 -16.95
N ASP A 3 -48.90 26.98 -17.60
CA ASP A 3 -49.83 25.84 -17.49
C ASP A 3 -49.44 24.97 -18.73
N GLY A 4 -49.05 23.69 -18.69
CA GLY A 4 -49.89 22.50 -18.55
C GLY A 4 -50.61 22.09 -19.85
N SER A 5 -50.24 20.96 -20.48
CA SER A 5 -51.20 20.03 -21.13
C SER A 5 -50.54 18.72 -21.59
N ARG A 6 -51.23 17.61 -21.27
CA ARG A 6 -50.93 16.20 -21.54
C ARG A 6 -51.32 15.76 -22.95
N GLY A 7 -50.80 14.62 -23.41
CA GLY A 7 -51.42 13.81 -24.46
C GLY A 7 -50.66 12.53 -24.77
N SER A 8 -51.20 11.38 -24.34
CA SER A 8 -50.79 10.03 -24.76
C SER A 8 -51.71 9.53 -25.89
N THR A 9 -51.18 8.72 -26.82
CA THR A 9 -51.93 7.65 -27.52
C THR A 9 -50.97 6.68 -28.23
N SER A 10 -51.26 5.39 -28.08
CA SER A 10 -50.61 4.21 -28.68
C SER A 10 -51.21 3.80 -30.03
N THR A 11 -50.44 3.11 -30.90
CA THR A 11 -50.88 2.03 -31.84
C THR A 11 -49.61 1.49 -32.55
N SER A 12 -49.11 0.26 -32.31
CA SER A 12 -49.54 -1.09 -32.77
C SER A 12 -49.45 -1.34 -34.29
N TRP A 13 -48.50 -2.19 -34.72
CA TRP A 13 -48.56 -3.12 -35.88
C TRP A 13 -47.58 -4.28 -35.62
N MET A 14 -48.03 -5.46 -35.16
CA MET A 14 -48.39 -6.69 -35.90
C MET A 14 -47.31 -7.29 -36.86
N ARG A 15 -46.72 -8.42 -36.41
CA ARG A 15 -46.24 -9.61 -37.17
C ARG A 15 -47.39 -10.22 -38.04
N PRO A 16 -47.25 -11.24 -38.94
CA PRO A 16 -46.44 -12.49 -38.82
C PRO A 16 -46.11 -13.17 -40.21
N PRO A 17 -46.05 -14.52 -40.46
CA PRO A 17 -45.94 -15.75 -39.62
C PRO A 17 -45.05 -16.93 -40.21
N ILE A 18 -45.04 -18.09 -39.49
CA ILE A 18 -44.95 -19.54 -39.94
C ILE A 18 -43.56 -20.21 -40.16
N THR A 19 -43.21 -21.44 -39.71
CA THR A 19 -43.77 -22.51 -38.81
C THR A 19 -42.74 -23.64 -38.57
N ALA A 20 -42.88 -24.34 -37.42
CA ALA A 20 -42.79 -25.80 -37.09
C ALA A 20 -41.59 -26.65 -37.60
N GLY A 21 -40.83 -27.41 -36.78
CA GLY A 21 -41.18 -28.46 -35.79
C GLY A 21 -40.92 -29.87 -36.40
N PRO A 22 -40.86 -31.02 -35.67
CA PRO A 22 -40.95 -31.23 -34.21
C PRO A 22 -40.14 -32.45 -33.62
N THR A 23 -40.42 -32.76 -32.33
CA THR A 23 -40.40 -34.08 -31.59
C THR A 23 -39.05 -34.71 -31.13
N ASP A 24 -38.90 -35.38 -29.98
CA ASP A 24 -39.78 -35.79 -28.86
C ASP A 24 -38.96 -36.33 -27.64
N ARG A 25 -39.51 -36.18 -26.40
CA ARG A 25 -39.58 -37.11 -25.23
C ARG A 25 -38.31 -37.67 -24.54
N THR A 26 -38.23 -38.01 -23.23
CA THR A 26 -39.15 -38.11 -22.06
C THR A 26 -38.37 -38.47 -20.77
N CYS A 27 -38.92 -38.12 -19.59
CA CYS A 27 -38.93 -38.84 -18.27
C CYS A 27 -37.60 -39.14 -17.53
N SER A 28 -37.48 -39.24 -16.19
CA SER A 28 -38.40 -39.20 -15.02
C SER A 28 -37.60 -39.24 -13.69
N ALA A 29 -38.11 -38.58 -12.65
CA ALA A 29 -38.15 -38.86 -11.18
C ALA A 29 -37.08 -39.74 -10.46
N SER A 30 -36.63 -39.32 -9.27
CA SER A 30 -37.04 -39.90 -7.95
C SER A 30 -36.33 -39.29 -6.72
N LYS A 31 -37.01 -39.40 -5.56
CA LYS A 31 -36.73 -38.94 -4.19
C LYS A 31 -35.58 -39.67 -3.45
N GLY A 32 -35.11 -39.08 -2.35
CA GLY A 32 -34.48 -39.82 -1.24
C GLY A 32 -33.91 -38.94 -0.12
N ASP A 33 -34.65 -38.81 0.99
CA ASP A 33 -34.16 -38.40 2.32
C ASP A 33 -33.10 -39.38 2.85
N TRP A 34 -32.19 -38.96 3.74
CA TRP A 34 -31.85 -39.65 5.01
C TRP A 34 -30.93 -38.74 5.87
N ALA A 35 -31.17 -38.77 7.17
CA ALA A 35 -30.61 -37.91 8.19
C ALA A 35 -29.46 -38.58 8.99
N THR A 36 -28.91 -37.78 9.92
CA THR A 36 -28.37 -38.14 11.25
C THR A 36 -26.92 -38.65 11.42
N SER A 37 -26.11 -37.76 12.04
CA SER A 37 -25.33 -37.93 13.29
C SER A 37 -24.24 -39.00 13.43
N GLY A 38 -23.10 -38.59 14.00
CA GLY A 38 -22.20 -39.51 14.70
C GLY A 38 -20.82 -38.90 14.98
N ALA A 39 -20.59 -38.50 16.22
CA ALA A 39 -19.33 -38.04 16.76
C ALA A 39 -18.37 -39.20 17.12
N LEU A 40 -17.13 -38.82 17.46
CA LEU A 40 -16.15 -39.45 18.37
C LEU A 40 -14.88 -40.10 17.78
N GLU A 41 -13.78 -39.46 18.17
CA GLU A 41 -12.59 -40.01 18.83
C GLU A 41 -11.53 -40.83 18.07
N SER A 42 -10.35 -40.20 18.02
CA SER A 42 -9.07 -40.70 18.52
C SER A 42 -8.38 -41.86 17.79
N SER A 43 -7.15 -41.60 17.34
CA SER A 43 -5.92 -42.06 17.99
C SER A 43 -4.81 -42.28 16.97
N ALA A 44 -3.63 -41.79 17.34
CA ALA A 44 -2.37 -41.94 16.61
C ALA A 44 -1.93 -43.41 16.52
N ARG A 45 -1.22 -43.74 15.43
CA ARG A 45 -0.08 -44.67 15.45
C ARG A 45 0.76 -44.55 14.18
N GLU A 46 2.03 -44.23 14.40
CA GLU A 46 3.13 -44.39 13.45
C GLU A 46 3.34 -45.88 13.11
N SER A 47 3.69 -46.15 11.85
CA SER A 47 4.70 -47.15 11.53
C SER A 47 5.27 -46.94 10.12
N GLU A 48 6.55 -47.25 10.02
CA GLU A 48 7.51 -46.85 9.01
C GLU A 48 7.78 -48.00 8.01
N ILE A 49 8.33 -47.63 6.84
CA ILE A 49 9.30 -48.38 6.01
C ILE A 49 8.81 -49.23 4.80
N SER A 50 9.44 -48.89 3.66
CA SER A 50 9.94 -49.74 2.54
C SER A 50 9.14 -49.80 1.22
N GLY A 51 9.47 -48.87 0.31
CA GLY A 51 10.32 -49.14 -0.86
C GLY A 51 9.73 -49.87 -2.09
N ARG A 52 9.70 -49.16 -3.24
CA ARG A 52 10.24 -49.64 -4.55
C ARG A 52 10.12 -48.55 -5.64
N ARG A 53 11.23 -48.31 -6.34
CA ARG A 53 11.30 -47.56 -7.61
C ARG A 53 10.98 -48.48 -8.79
N THR A 54 10.22 -47.99 -9.77
CA THR A 54 10.36 -48.31 -11.21
C THR A 54 9.91 -47.13 -12.09
N ARG A 55 10.77 -46.82 -13.08
CA ARG A 55 10.66 -45.98 -14.31
C ARG A 55 9.43 -46.34 -15.17
N GLU A 56 8.91 -45.60 -16.17
CA GLU A 56 9.25 -44.40 -16.97
C GLU A 56 7.99 -43.97 -17.79
N SER A 57 7.70 -42.65 -17.86
CA SER A 57 7.22 -41.78 -18.99
C SER A 57 5.93 -42.06 -19.81
N PRO A 58 5.37 -41.06 -20.56
CA PRO A 58 5.48 -39.58 -20.49
C PRO A 58 4.11 -38.84 -20.51
N GLY A 59 4.05 -37.61 -19.98
CA GLY A 59 2.94 -36.68 -20.19
C GLY A 59 3.38 -35.27 -19.79
N GLY A 60 3.37 -34.34 -20.74
CA GLY A 60 3.98 -33.02 -20.63
C GLY A 60 3.34 -32.14 -19.54
N GLY A 61 4.21 -31.44 -18.82
CA GLY A 61 3.90 -30.35 -17.89
C GLY A 61 5.12 -29.42 -17.89
N ILE A 62 4.86 -28.12 -18.00
CA ILE A 62 5.80 -27.07 -18.35
C ILE A 62 6.50 -26.58 -17.07
N ASP A 63 7.82 -26.48 -17.12
CA ASP A 63 8.71 -26.19 -15.98
C ASP A 63 8.47 -24.81 -15.34
N ALA A 64 8.37 -24.79 -14.01
CA ALA A 64 8.60 -23.62 -13.17
C ALA A 64 10.11 -23.45 -12.96
N MET A 65 10.65 -22.32 -13.42
CA MET A 65 12.07 -22.04 -13.45
C MET A 65 12.41 -20.93 -12.45
N TRP A 66 12.99 -21.27 -11.30
CA TRP A 66 13.92 -20.39 -10.55
C TRP A 66 14.84 -21.24 -9.67
N LEU A 67 16.10 -21.40 -10.08
CA LEU A 67 17.19 -21.99 -9.30
C LEU A 67 18.41 -21.07 -9.42
N ALA A 68 18.74 -20.36 -8.34
CA ALA A 68 19.98 -19.62 -8.21
C ALA A 68 21.10 -20.59 -7.76
N TYR A 69 22.09 -20.76 -8.64
CA TYR A 69 23.36 -21.41 -8.34
C TYR A 69 24.35 -20.33 -7.88
N SER A 70 24.74 -20.35 -6.61
CA SER A 70 26.07 -19.87 -6.19
C SER A 70 26.43 -20.51 -4.86
N GLY A 71 27.27 -21.55 -4.92
CA GLY A 71 27.91 -22.09 -3.74
C GLY A 71 29.07 -21.21 -3.30
N THR A 72 29.17 -20.98 -1.99
CA THR A 72 30.46 -21.13 -1.28
C THR A 72 30.19 -21.53 0.17
N ASP A 73 30.84 -22.64 0.51
CA ASP A 73 30.99 -23.29 1.80
C ASP A 73 31.52 -22.35 2.89
N ARG A 74 30.86 -22.28 4.05
CA ARG A 74 31.45 -21.88 5.35
C ARG A 74 30.53 -22.27 6.52
N ARG A 75 30.97 -23.25 7.30
CA ARG A 75 30.35 -23.70 8.56
C ARG A 75 30.57 -22.67 9.70
N PRO A 76 29.64 -22.53 10.66
CA PRO A 76 29.82 -21.69 11.85
C PRO A 76 30.52 -22.47 13.00
N PRO A 77 31.27 -21.80 13.90
CA PRO A 77 31.61 -22.36 15.21
C PRO A 77 30.62 -21.90 16.29
N GLY A 78 30.36 -22.80 17.24
CA GLY A 78 29.37 -22.67 18.33
C GLY A 78 29.76 -21.77 19.52
N PRO A 79 28.93 -21.76 20.58
CA PRO A 79 28.88 -20.68 21.57
C PRO A 79 29.84 -20.88 22.75
N GLY A 80 30.39 -19.76 23.25
CA GLY A 80 31.19 -19.68 24.48
C GLY A 80 30.63 -18.63 25.44
N ALA A 81 30.51 -18.98 26.72
CA ALA A 81 29.75 -18.29 27.75
C ALA A 81 30.55 -17.31 28.64
N GLY A 82 29.93 -16.15 28.93
CA GLY A 82 29.95 -15.38 30.21
C GLY A 82 31.23 -14.60 30.62
N PRO A 83 31.17 -13.71 31.67
CA PRO A 83 30.03 -13.36 32.53
C PRO A 83 29.81 -11.83 32.82
N ARG A 84 28.54 -11.54 33.19
CA ARG A 84 27.98 -10.59 34.19
C ARG A 84 28.82 -9.41 34.73
N HIS A 85 28.23 -8.21 34.68
CA HIS A 85 28.19 -7.27 35.81
C HIS A 85 26.86 -6.48 35.85
N ARG A 86 26.43 -6.16 37.08
CA ARG A 86 25.14 -5.62 37.52
C ARG A 86 25.37 -4.21 38.09
N ALA A 87 24.30 -3.42 38.23
CA ALA A 87 24.13 -2.15 39.00
C ALA A 87 24.29 -0.87 38.14
N LEU A 88 23.48 0.19 38.23
CA LEU A 88 22.45 0.65 39.18
C LEU A 88 21.57 1.75 38.54
N ALA A 89 20.51 2.13 39.24
CA ALA A 89 19.42 3.05 38.92
C ALA A 89 19.75 4.49 38.43
N SER A 90 18.75 5.04 37.72
CA SER A 90 18.37 6.46 37.44
C SER A 90 18.48 7.40 38.67
N PRO A 91 18.36 8.77 38.58
CA PRO A 91 17.46 9.52 37.67
C PRO A 91 17.91 10.92 37.13
N VAL A 92 17.22 11.33 36.06
CA VAL A 92 16.71 12.70 35.71
C VAL A 92 17.66 13.90 35.78
N ALA A 93 17.83 14.59 34.64
CA ALA A 93 18.02 16.04 34.59
C ALA A 93 17.63 16.63 33.22
N GLU A 94 16.56 17.41 33.22
CA GLU A 94 16.35 18.52 32.29
C GLU A 94 17.50 19.54 32.40
N ILE A 95 17.74 20.25 31.30
CA ILE A 95 18.27 21.63 31.13
C ILE A 95 19.17 21.63 29.89
N ALA A 96 18.56 21.88 28.74
CA ALA A 96 19.27 22.21 27.50
C ALA A 96 18.82 23.62 27.06
N THR A 97 19.36 24.66 27.70
CA THR A 97 19.44 25.98 27.08
C THR A 97 20.64 26.74 27.69
N SER A 98 21.46 27.30 26.80
CA SER A 98 22.67 28.09 27.07
C SER A 98 23.92 27.29 27.44
N VAL A 99 24.77 26.98 26.45
CA VAL A 99 26.20 27.35 26.36
C VAL A 99 26.67 27.02 24.94
N LEU A 100 26.48 27.96 23.99
CA LEU A 100 27.21 27.98 22.71
C LEU A 100 27.48 29.43 22.28
N ILE A 101 28.06 30.22 23.19
CA ILE A 101 28.77 31.47 22.84
C ILE A 101 30.16 31.38 23.50
N SER A 102 31.03 30.54 22.96
CA SER A 102 32.50 30.63 23.11
C SER A 102 33.20 29.50 22.35
N ALA A 103 33.01 29.44 21.05
CA ALA A 103 33.97 28.83 20.14
C ALA A 103 33.89 29.66 18.86
N GLY A 104 34.86 30.54 18.64
CA GLY A 104 34.93 31.46 17.51
C GLY A 104 35.13 30.76 16.16
N MET A 105 34.19 29.89 15.78
CA MET A 105 34.08 29.31 14.46
C MET A 105 32.99 30.10 13.74
N ASN A 106 33.41 30.98 12.83
CA ASN A 106 32.49 31.59 11.88
C ASN A 106 31.78 30.46 11.10
N PRO A 107 30.46 30.55 10.86
CA PRO A 107 29.82 29.71 9.87
C PRO A 107 30.57 29.88 8.53
N PRO A 108 30.76 28.80 7.74
CA PRO A 108 31.46 28.91 6.48
C PRO A 108 30.73 29.94 5.62
N ALA A 109 31.51 30.89 5.09
CA ALA A 109 30.99 31.91 4.18
C ALA A 109 30.23 31.23 3.04
N GLN A 110 28.95 31.57 2.88
CA GLN A 110 28.18 31.24 1.69
C GLN A 110 28.80 31.97 0.50
N SER A 111 29.83 31.37 -0.11
CA SER A 111 30.28 31.78 -1.43
C SER A 111 29.20 31.33 -2.42
N GLY A 112 28.52 32.29 -3.04
CA GLY A 112 27.53 32.06 -4.10
C GLY A 112 28.14 31.36 -5.31
N ARG A 113 28.30 30.05 -5.23
CA ARG A 113 28.55 29.18 -6.39
C ARG A 113 27.19 28.76 -6.93
N ASN A 114 26.93 29.05 -8.20
CA ASN A 114 25.80 28.51 -8.94
C ASN A 114 25.77 26.98 -8.76
N THR A 115 24.84 26.49 -7.95
CA THR A 115 24.54 25.06 -7.80
C THR A 115 23.85 24.48 -9.04
N HIS A 116 23.42 25.35 -9.97
CA HIS A 116 22.67 25.00 -11.17
C HIS A 116 23.46 24.24 -12.26
N ASP A 117 24.80 24.20 -12.21
CA ASP A 117 25.61 23.52 -13.24
C ASP A 117 26.15 22.14 -12.80
N ARG A 118 25.85 21.68 -11.58
CA ARG A 118 26.32 20.36 -11.12
C ARG A 118 25.35 19.27 -11.55
N PRO A 119 25.86 18.10 -12.01
CA PRO A 119 25.00 16.98 -12.34
C PRO A 119 24.19 16.56 -11.10
N ILE A 120 22.91 16.26 -11.33
CA ILE A 120 22.06 15.64 -10.32
C ILE A 120 22.47 14.19 -10.19
N VAL A 121 22.63 13.74 -8.95
CA VAL A 121 22.83 12.31 -8.64
C VAL A 121 21.69 11.86 -7.76
N ALA A 122 20.97 10.83 -8.19
CA ALA A 122 19.84 10.26 -7.48
C ALA A 122 20.33 9.26 -6.42
N TRP A 123 20.07 9.53 -5.15
CA TRP A 123 20.40 8.65 -4.03
C TRP A 123 19.14 7.94 -3.57
N VAL A 124 18.96 6.69 -4.01
CA VAL A 124 17.79 5.88 -3.70
C VAL A 124 17.92 5.32 -2.30
N LEU A 125 17.19 5.87 -1.33
CA LEU A 125 17.12 5.32 0.02
C LEU A 125 16.06 4.25 0.08
N VAL A 126 16.44 3.05 0.54
CA VAL A 126 15.57 1.88 0.54
C VAL A 126 15.48 1.31 1.95
N PRO A 127 14.26 1.11 2.50
CA PRO A 127 14.12 0.58 3.85
C PRO A 127 14.62 -0.86 3.88
N THR A 128 15.31 -1.21 4.96
CA THR A 128 15.82 -2.56 5.21
C THR A 128 15.56 -2.94 6.65
N VAL A 129 15.10 -4.16 6.86
CA VAL A 129 14.80 -4.70 8.18
C VAL A 129 15.80 -5.82 8.48
N GLU A 130 16.48 -5.73 9.61
CA GLU A 130 17.31 -6.83 10.11
C GLU A 130 16.42 -7.78 10.91
N THR A 131 16.02 -8.89 10.29
CA THR A 131 15.11 -9.86 10.90
C THR A 131 15.57 -11.30 10.64
N THR A 132 15.19 -12.21 11.53
CA THR A 132 15.32 -13.67 11.31
C THR A 132 14.01 -14.29 10.82
N ASP A 133 12.96 -13.49 10.69
CA ASP A 133 11.65 -13.90 10.19
C ASP A 133 11.65 -13.87 8.66
N ALA A 134 11.40 -15.01 8.02
CA ALA A 134 11.46 -15.14 6.57
C ALA A 134 10.34 -14.37 5.85
N THR A 135 9.17 -14.20 6.47
CA THR A 135 8.04 -13.47 5.89
C THR A 135 8.36 -11.97 5.87
N LEU A 136 8.93 -11.46 6.97
CA LEU A 136 9.36 -10.06 7.05
C LEU A 136 10.59 -9.77 6.16
N ASP A 137 11.53 -10.72 6.07
CA ASP A 137 12.70 -10.60 5.17
C ASP A 137 12.23 -10.53 3.71
N TYR A 138 11.29 -11.38 3.31
CA TYR A 138 10.69 -11.36 1.97
C TYR A 138 9.95 -10.04 1.66
N TYR A 139 9.14 -9.54 2.61
CA TYR A 139 8.39 -8.29 2.44
C TYR A 139 9.31 -7.08 2.14
N TYR A 140 10.52 -7.05 2.70
CA TYR A 140 11.50 -5.98 2.50
C TYR A 140 12.65 -6.37 1.55
N ASP A 141 12.48 -7.41 0.72
CA ASP A 141 13.44 -7.72 -0.34
C ASP A 141 13.19 -6.86 -1.58
N PHE A 142 14.07 -5.86 -1.78
CA PHE A 142 14.03 -4.98 -2.95
C PHE A 142 14.95 -5.43 -4.10
N SER A 143 15.39 -6.70 -4.14
CA SER A 143 16.28 -7.20 -5.19
C SER A 143 15.70 -7.05 -6.60
N ALA A 144 14.44 -7.42 -6.80
CA ALA A 144 13.72 -7.23 -8.06
C ALA A 144 13.55 -5.73 -8.40
N GLY A 145 13.10 -4.94 -7.42
CA GLY A 145 12.94 -3.49 -7.56
C GLY A 145 14.24 -2.78 -7.95
N ARG A 146 15.39 -3.18 -7.39
CA ARG A 146 16.70 -2.63 -7.76
C ARG A 146 16.98 -2.80 -9.25
N ALA A 147 16.66 -3.95 -9.83
CA ALA A 147 16.90 -4.21 -11.24
C ALA A 147 15.99 -3.34 -12.15
N GLU A 148 14.76 -3.06 -11.72
CA GLU A 148 13.86 -2.12 -12.40
C GLU A 148 14.42 -0.69 -12.38
N PHE A 149 14.86 -0.21 -11.21
CA PHE A 149 15.46 1.11 -11.07
C PHE A 149 16.77 1.23 -11.85
N GLU A 150 17.59 0.18 -11.92
CA GLU A 150 18.80 0.16 -12.73
C GLU A 150 18.50 0.37 -14.22
N ARG A 151 17.51 -0.36 -14.76
CA ARG A 151 17.05 -0.18 -16.15
C ARG A 151 16.50 1.23 -16.37
N ALA A 152 15.72 1.73 -15.42
CA ALA A 152 15.10 3.04 -15.52
C ALA A 152 16.13 4.17 -15.52
N PHE A 153 17.07 4.19 -14.56
CA PHE A 153 18.11 5.21 -14.50
C PHE A 153 19.10 5.13 -15.67
N ALA A 154 19.38 3.93 -16.19
CA ALA A 154 20.15 3.78 -17.43
C ALA A 154 19.45 4.45 -18.62
N ALA A 155 18.12 4.27 -18.76
CA ALA A 155 17.33 4.95 -19.79
C ALA A 155 17.24 6.48 -19.57
N LEU A 156 17.37 6.96 -18.33
CA LEU A 156 17.38 8.39 -18.00
C LEU A 156 18.75 9.06 -18.18
N GLU A 157 19.81 8.28 -18.39
CA GLU A 157 21.19 8.75 -18.38
C GLU A 157 21.51 9.56 -17.10
N THR A 158 20.98 9.11 -15.96
CA THR A 158 21.11 9.79 -14.67
C THR A 158 21.98 8.96 -13.73
N ASP A 159 23.03 9.57 -13.20
CA ASP A 159 23.86 8.97 -12.17
C ASP A 159 23.03 8.69 -10.92
N TRP A 160 23.18 7.50 -10.35
CA TRP A 160 22.40 7.09 -9.19
C TRP A 160 23.19 6.17 -8.26
N ARG A 161 22.71 6.04 -7.03
CA ARG A 161 23.24 5.14 -6.00
C ARG A 161 22.11 4.48 -5.25
N TRP A 162 22.27 3.20 -4.94
CA TRP A 162 21.34 2.42 -4.13
C TRP A 162 21.85 2.34 -2.70
N GLU A 163 21.05 2.81 -1.75
CA GLU A 163 21.45 2.97 -0.35
C GLU A 163 20.42 2.32 0.59
N PRO A 164 20.65 1.05 0.96
CA PRO A 164 19.88 0.39 2.01
C PRO A 164 20.06 1.12 3.34
N VAL A 165 18.95 1.36 4.06
CA VAL A 165 18.94 2.02 5.36
C VAL A 165 18.07 1.27 6.36
N THR A 166 18.50 1.27 7.62
CA THR A 166 17.72 0.79 8.76
C THR A 166 17.40 1.96 9.69
N THR A 167 16.58 1.74 10.71
CA THR A 167 16.31 2.73 11.77
C THR A 167 17.55 3.19 12.55
N THR A 168 18.66 2.46 12.47
CA THR A 168 19.93 2.81 13.14
C THR A 168 20.98 3.39 12.19
N THR A 169 20.88 3.15 10.88
CA THR A 169 21.92 3.55 9.91
C THR A 169 21.54 4.75 9.04
N PHE A 170 20.25 5.08 8.90
CA PHE A 170 19.79 6.10 7.96
C PHE A 170 20.47 7.47 8.14
N ARG A 171 20.74 7.89 9.39
CA ARG A 171 21.40 9.17 9.69
C ARG A 171 22.82 9.21 9.12
N THR A 172 23.61 8.18 9.39
CA THR A 172 25.00 8.06 8.90
C THR A 172 25.06 8.07 7.37
N VAL A 173 24.11 7.39 6.72
CA VAL A 173 23.98 7.38 5.26
C VAL A 173 23.66 8.78 4.73
N ILE A 174 22.68 9.46 5.32
CA ILE A 174 22.30 10.83 4.93
C ILE A 174 23.46 11.82 5.16
N ASP A 175 24.19 11.72 6.27
CA ASP A 175 25.34 12.59 6.56
C ASP A 175 26.45 12.43 5.51
N ARG A 176 26.66 11.20 5.01
CA ARG A 176 27.58 10.95 3.89
C ARG A 176 27.09 11.62 2.60
N ILE A 177 25.79 11.57 2.30
CA ILE A 177 25.20 12.25 1.13
C ILE A 177 25.43 13.76 1.23
N VAL A 178 25.22 14.36 2.41
CA VAL A 178 25.51 15.78 2.66
C VAL A 178 26.99 16.08 2.42
N ALA A 179 27.90 15.26 2.94
CA ALA A 179 29.34 15.45 2.76
C ALA A 179 29.76 15.40 1.28
N GLU A 180 29.12 14.54 0.48
CA GLU A 180 29.39 14.40 -0.95
C GLU A 180 28.72 15.48 -1.83
N SER A 181 27.83 16.31 -1.27
CA SER A 181 27.19 17.43 -1.98
C SER A 181 28.16 18.52 -2.46
N ALA A 182 29.43 18.46 -2.05
CA ALA A 182 30.46 19.40 -2.47
C ALA A 182 30.77 19.33 -3.98
N THR A 183 30.59 18.17 -4.61
CA THR A 183 30.97 17.91 -6.02
C THR A 183 29.79 17.65 -6.96
N GLN A 184 28.60 17.40 -6.41
CA GLN A 184 27.38 17.02 -7.15
C GLN A 184 26.15 17.69 -6.51
N THR A 185 25.00 17.64 -7.19
CA THR A 185 23.71 18.03 -6.60
C THR A 185 22.97 16.75 -6.17
N PRO A 186 22.98 16.36 -4.88
CA PRO A 186 22.26 15.17 -4.44
C PRO A 186 20.75 15.42 -4.47
N LEU A 187 20.02 14.46 -5.05
CA LEU A 187 18.57 14.34 -4.90
C LEU A 187 18.30 12.98 -4.26
N VAL A 188 17.69 12.98 -3.09
CA VAL A 188 17.33 11.72 -2.44
C VAL A 188 16.04 11.17 -3.05
N PHE A 189 16.11 10.02 -3.70
CA PHE A 189 14.91 9.29 -4.10
C PHE A 189 14.47 8.44 -2.90
N ASN A 190 13.50 8.91 -2.12
CA ASN A 190 13.11 8.26 -0.87
C ASN A 190 12.07 7.16 -1.11
N LEU A 191 12.42 5.90 -0.86
CA LEU A 191 11.49 4.77 -0.87
C LEU A 191 11.13 4.27 0.53
N CYS A 192 11.56 4.98 1.59
CA CYS A 192 11.24 4.59 2.97
C CYS A 192 9.77 4.91 3.29
N ASP A 193 8.98 3.85 3.46
CA ASP A 193 7.52 3.85 3.70
C ASP A 193 7.11 3.15 5.01
N GLY A 194 8.10 2.80 5.84
CA GLY A 194 7.88 2.04 7.07
C GLY A 194 7.29 2.82 8.23
N ASP A 195 7.23 2.15 9.38
CA ASP A 195 6.87 2.79 10.65
C ASP A 195 7.88 2.43 11.75
N GLU A 196 8.16 3.41 12.61
CA GLU A 196 9.16 3.27 13.67
C GLU A 196 8.72 2.31 14.78
N ILE A 197 7.43 2.02 14.90
CA ILE A 197 6.90 1.08 15.90
C ILE A 197 7.36 -0.34 15.55
N ASN A 198 7.38 -0.67 14.27
CA ASN A 198 7.86 -1.95 13.72
C ASN A 198 9.34 -1.90 13.29
N ALA A 199 10.08 -0.88 13.72
CA ALA A 199 11.51 -0.68 13.45
C ALA A 199 11.89 -0.59 11.96
N VAL A 200 10.95 -0.12 11.13
CA VAL A 200 11.16 0.11 9.70
C VAL A 200 11.33 1.60 9.46
N PRO A 201 12.37 2.07 8.75
CA PRO A 201 12.59 3.49 8.56
C PRO A 201 11.46 4.12 7.72
N GLY A 202 10.88 5.20 8.24
CA GLY A 202 9.78 5.93 7.61
C GLY A 202 9.86 7.44 7.88
N ILE A 203 8.99 7.96 8.75
CA ILE A 203 8.90 9.41 9.03
C ILE A 203 10.20 10.00 9.62
N SER A 204 10.99 9.20 10.34
CA SER A 204 12.30 9.59 10.88
C SER A 204 13.31 9.94 9.79
N VAL A 205 13.25 9.28 8.62
CA VAL A 205 14.06 9.60 7.44
C VAL A 205 13.66 10.97 6.89
N ILE A 206 12.37 11.19 6.69
CA ILE A 206 11.82 12.47 6.20
C ILE A 206 12.23 13.64 7.11
N ARG A 207 12.04 13.48 8.42
CA ARG A 207 12.43 14.50 9.42
C ARG A 207 13.91 14.83 9.35
N TYR A 208 14.76 13.82 9.17
CA TYR A 208 16.20 14.05 9.11
C TYR A 208 16.62 14.71 7.80
N LEU A 209 16.06 14.28 6.67
CA LEU A 209 16.27 14.93 5.36
C LEU A 209 15.89 16.42 5.42
N ASN A 210 14.78 16.76 6.08
CA ASN A 210 14.39 18.15 6.34
C ASN A 210 15.40 18.89 7.21
N ALA A 211 15.86 18.27 8.31
CA ALA A 211 16.81 18.89 9.24
C ALA A 211 18.17 19.21 8.62
N VAL A 212 18.60 18.43 7.62
CA VAL A 212 19.85 18.66 6.87
C VAL A 212 19.64 19.36 5.53
N GLU A 213 18.42 19.82 5.26
CA GLU A 213 18.03 20.58 4.05
C GLU A 213 18.34 19.85 2.72
N LEU A 214 18.28 18.52 2.70
CA LEU A 214 18.40 17.75 1.47
C LEU A 214 17.06 17.71 0.71
N ARG A 215 17.12 17.88 -0.61
CA ARG A 215 15.96 17.64 -1.48
C ARG A 215 15.71 16.14 -1.59
N TYR A 216 14.44 15.75 -1.54
CA TYR A 216 14.04 14.36 -1.63
C TYR A 216 12.69 14.17 -2.34
N THR A 217 12.43 13.00 -2.92
CA THR A 217 11.16 12.66 -3.58
C THR A 217 10.09 12.16 -2.62
N GLY A 218 8.83 12.19 -3.06
CA GLY A 218 7.71 11.66 -2.29
C GLY A 218 7.22 12.58 -1.19
N SER A 219 6.63 11.96 -0.16
CA SER A 219 5.80 12.61 0.86
C SER A 219 6.58 13.58 1.76
N ASP A 220 5.97 14.70 2.11
CA ASP A 220 6.46 15.51 3.24
C ASP A 220 5.99 14.92 4.60
N GLU A 221 6.38 15.56 5.70
CA GLU A 221 6.04 15.06 7.04
C GLU A 221 4.53 15.04 7.30
N HIS A 222 3.80 16.06 6.84
CA HIS A 222 2.36 16.15 7.06
C HIS A 222 1.62 15.06 6.31
N PHE A 223 1.86 14.96 4.99
CA PHE A 223 1.20 13.98 4.12
C PHE A 223 1.49 12.55 4.58
N TYR A 224 2.73 12.26 4.98
CA TYR A 224 3.09 10.94 5.53
C TYR A 224 2.30 10.62 6.80
N GLN A 225 2.28 11.52 7.78
CA GLN A 225 1.63 11.28 9.07
C GLN A 225 0.12 11.11 8.95
N ILE A 226 -0.55 12.01 8.21
CA ILE A 226 -2.01 11.98 8.10
C ILE A 226 -2.49 10.74 7.33
N THR A 227 -1.65 10.17 6.46
CA THR A 227 -1.97 8.95 5.69
C THR A 227 -1.53 7.66 6.38
N THR A 228 -0.65 7.71 7.39
CA THR A 228 -0.26 6.53 8.18
C THR A 228 -1.45 5.97 8.98
N SER A 229 -2.30 6.84 9.51
CA SER A 229 -3.50 6.48 10.28
C SER A 229 -4.75 6.56 9.39
N LYS A 230 -5.37 5.40 9.11
CA LYS A 230 -6.62 5.31 8.36
C LYS A 230 -7.77 6.07 9.05
N ILE A 231 -7.74 6.18 10.39
CA ILE A 231 -8.71 6.96 11.16
C ILE A 231 -8.55 8.46 10.87
N ASP A 232 -7.33 8.98 10.93
CA ASP A 232 -7.09 10.42 10.73
C ASP A 232 -7.28 10.83 9.27
N MET A 233 -6.90 9.95 8.35
CA MET A 233 -7.18 10.06 6.93
C MET A 233 -8.69 10.15 6.65
N LYS A 234 -9.51 9.26 7.23
CA LYS A 234 -10.97 9.31 7.08
C LYS A 234 -11.59 10.57 7.66
N ARG A 235 -11.10 11.05 8.81
CA ARG A 235 -11.51 12.36 9.36
C ARG A 235 -11.16 13.51 8.42
N ALA A 236 -10.04 13.42 7.68
CA ALA A 236 -9.70 14.40 6.65
C ALA A 236 -10.68 14.33 5.47
N PHE A 237 -11.01 13.12 5.00
CA PHE A 237 -12.01 12.91 3.96
C PHE A 237 -13.37 13.49 4.34
N GLU A 238 -13.88 13.18 5.52
CA GLU A 238 -15.18 13.68 6.00
C GLU A 238 -15.21 15.21 6.09
N ARG A 239 -14.16 15.84 6.62
CA ARG A 239 -14.05 17.30 6.69
C ARG A 239 -14.04 17.96 5.30
N ALA A 240 -13.48 17.28 4.31
CA ALA A 240 -13.43 17.73 2.92
C ALA A 240 -14.66 17.33 2.09
N GLY A 241 -15.59 16.55 2.64
CA GLY A 241 -16.74 16.00 1.90
C GLY A 241 -16.36 14.91 0.88
N VAL A 242 -15.18 14.32 1.01
CA VAL A 242 -14.75 13.18 0.20
C VAL A 242 -15.47 11.92 0.69
N PRO A 243 -16.16 11.17 -0.19
CA PRO A 243 -16.90 9.99 0.23
C PRO A 243 -15.94 8.89 0.68
N THR A 244 -16.12 8.39 1.90
CA THR A 244 -15.46 7.21 2.49
C THR A 244 -16.55 6.29 3.02
N PRO A 245 -16.34 4.95 3.09
CA PRO A 245 -17.36 4.06 3.67
C PRO A 245 -17.74 4.52 5.09
N PRO A 246 -19.01 4.38 5.51
CA PRO A 246 -19.42 4.62 6.89
C PRO A 246 -18.54 3.82 7.85
N TRP A 247 -18.01 4.48 8.88
CA TRP A 247 -16.96 3.91 9.73
C TRP A 247 -17.05 4.40 11.17
N GLU A 248 -16.44 3.65 12.08
CA GLU A 248 -16.33 4.00 13.50
C GLU A 248 -15.00 3.48 14.07
N ALA A 249 -14.23 4.38 14.69
CA ALA A 249 -13.06 4.02 15.48
C ALA A 249 -13.51 3.28 16.74
N LEU A 250 -12.87 2.15 17.03
CA LEU A 250 -13.14 1.35 18.23
C LEU A 250 -12.14 1.72 19.31
N ALA A 251 -12.60 2.53 20.27
CA ALA A 251 -11.82 2.82 21.47
C ALA A 251 -11.71 1.56 22.35
N GLN A 252 -10.69 1.52 23.21
CA GLN A 252 -10.55 0.45 24.19
C GLN A 252 -11.79 0.39 25.10
N GLY A 253 -12.46 -0.78 25.14
CA GLY A 253 -13.70 -0.98 25.89
C GLY A 253 -14.95 -0.36 25.24
N ALA A 254 -14.90 0.01 23.96
CA ALA A 254 -16.09 0.44 23.21
C ALA A 254 -17.19 -0.64 23.21
N THR A 255 -18.45 -0.20 23.22
CA THR A 255 -19.58 -1.10 23.01
C THR A 255 -19.65 -1.49 21.54
N LEU A 256 -19.74 -2.80 21.28
CA LEU A 256 -19.87 -3.35 19.94
C LEU A 256 -21.34 -3.41 19.50
N ASP A 257 -22.28 -3.20 20.42
CA ASP A 257 -23.70 -3.35 20.17
C ASP A 257 -24.18 -2.35 19.11
N GLY A 258 -24.91 -2.85 18.12
CA GLY A 258 -25.59 -2.02 17.13
C GLY A 258 -24.68 -1.46 16.02
N LEU A 259 -23.41 -1.90 15.92
CA LEU A 259 -22.47 -1.39 14.91
C LEU A 259 -22.97 -1.64 13.48
N PHE A 260 -23.53 -2.82 13.23
CA PHE A 260 -24.08 -3.19 11.94
C PHE A 260 -25.29 -2.35 11.53
N GLU A 261 -26.11 -1.92 12.49
CA GLU A 261 -27.27 -1.06 12.25
C GLU A 261 -26.85 0.39 12.00
N ARG A 262 -25.75 0.85 12.63
CA ARG A 262 -25.20 2.19 12.42
C ARG A 262 -24.46 2.35 11.09
N HIS A 263 -23.65 1.36 10.72
CA HIS A 263 -22.70 1.47 9.60
C HIS A 263 -23.04 0.57 8.41
N GLY A 264 -23.96 -0.38 8.57
CA GLY A 264 -24.39 -1.30 7.53
C GLY A 264 -23.70 -2.67 7.62
N ARG A 265 -24.22 -3.62 6.83
CA ARG A 265 -23.71 -5.00 6.74
C ARG A 265 -23.20 -5.29 5.31
N PRO A 266 -22.10 -6.05 5.13
CA PRO A 266 -21.16 -6.46 6.17
C PRO A 266 -20.21 -5.32 6.59
N LEU A 267 -19.51 -5.52 7.72
CA LEU A 267 -18.42 -4.65 8.16
C LEU A 267 -17.07 -5.30 7.86
N ILE A 268 -16.04 -4.48 7.69
CA ILE A 268 -14.65 -4.93 7.70
C ILE A 268 -13.91 -4.29 8.87
N VAL A 269 -13.21 -5.11 9.66
CA VAL A 269 -12.41 -4.68 10.82
C VAL A 269 -10.97 -4.48 10.39
N LYS A 270 -10.38 -3.33 10.70
CA LYS A 270 -9.05 -2.97 10.22
C LYS A 270 -8.21 -2.31 11.32
N PRO A 271 -6.90 -2.61 11.41
CA PRO A 271 -5.98 -1.78 12.18
C PRO A 271 -5.92 -0.38 11.55
N ALA A 272 -5.83 0.65 12.39
CA ALA A 272 -5.75 2.03 11.94
C ALA A 272 -4.40 2.33 11.29
N VAL A 273 -3.32 1.72 11.78
CA VAL A 273 -1.96 1.84 11.26
C VAL A 273 -1.48 0.47 10.82
N SER A 274 -1.35 0.28 9.52
CA SER A 274 -0.75 -0.91 8.90
C SER A 274 -0.49 -0.65 7.42
N ALA A 275 0.43 -1.41 6.83
CA ALA A 275 0.74 -1.40 5.40
C ALA A 275 0.60 -2.82 4.81
N GLY A 276 0.50 -2.91 3.47
CA GLY A 276 0.53 -4.19 2.75
C GLY A 276 -0.53 -5.21 3.17
N SER A 277 -1.72 -4.73 3.56
CA SER A 277 -2.82 -5.56 4.11
C SER A 277 -2.49 -6.28 5.42
N MET A 278 -1.45 -5.87 6.14
CA MET A 278 -1.12 -6.53 7.41
C MET A 278 -2.24 -6.35 8.44
N GLY A 279 -2.59 -7.46 9.09
CA GLY A 279 -3.76 -7.55 9.99
C GLY A 279 -5.09 -7.78 9.27
N ILE A 280 -5.09 -7.84 7.93
CA ILE A 280 -6.29 -8.03 7.13
C ILE A 280 -6.29 -9.43 6.51
N THR A 281 -7.30 -10.22 6.86
CA THR A 281 -7.58 -11.55 6.29
C THR A 281 -8.99 -11.55 5.70
N ILE A 282 -9.38 -12.62 5.00
CA ILE A 282 -10.78 -12.80 4.58
C ILE A 282 -11.77 -12.78 5.76
N GLN A 283 -11.32 -13.17 6.96
CA GLN A 283 -12.12 -13.15 8.18
C GLN A 283 -12.32 -11.73 8.74
N SER A 284 -11.55 -10.75 8.24
CA SER A 284 -11.76 -9.35 8.61
C SER A 284 -13.11 -8.81 8.15
N VAL A 285 -13.76 -9.43 7.16
CA VAL A 285 -15.13 -9.09 6.74
C VAL A 285 -16.13 -9.88 7.58
N VAL A 286 -16.77 -9.19 8.52
CA VAL A 286 -17.61 -9.76 9.56
C VAL A 286 -19.09 -9.49 9.32
N HIS A 287 -19.93 -10.46 9.70
CA HIS A 287 -21.39 -10.43 9.54
C HIS A 287 -22.16 -10.53 10.85
N THR A 288 -21.48 -10.83 11.97
CA THR A 288 -22.08 -11.03 13.30
C THR A 288 -21.22 -10.39 14.38
N ASP A 289 -21.83 -10.10 15.53
CA ASP A 289 -21.11 -9.52 16.68
C ASP A 289 -20.04 -10.49 17.22
N ASP A 290 -20.30 -11.81 17.19
CA ASP A 290 -19.33 -12.83 17.58
C ASP A 290 -18.09 -12.81 16.67
N ALA A 291 -18.29 -12.78 15.34
CA ALA A 291 -17.18 -12.72 14.38
C ALA A 291 -16.40 -11.40 14.50
N LEU A 292 -17.09 -10.29 14.79
CA LEU A 292 -16.47 -9.01 15.09
C LEU A 292 -15.55 -9.12 16.33
N ALA A 293 -16.05 -9.71 17.42
CA ALA A 293 -15.27 -9.87 18.64
C ALA A 293 -14.03 -10.78 18.44
N GLU A 294 -14.19 -11.88 17.70
CA GLU A 294 -13.07 -12.77 17.35
C GLU A 294 -12.00 -12.03 16.53
N GLN A 295 -12.41 -11.27 15.52
CA GLN A 295 -11.48 -10.51 14.68
C GLN A 295 -10.74 -9.42 15.46
N LEU A 296 -11.40 -8.77 16.43
CA LEU A 296 -10.76 -7.79 17.30
C LEU A 296 -9.68 -8.43 18.17
N GLN A 297 -9.96 -9.62 18.73
CA GLN A 297 -8.97 -10.35 19.51
C GLN A 297 -7.75 -10.72 18.66
N LEU A 298 -7.94 -11.17 17.42
CA LEU A 298 -6.84 -11.47 16.49
C LEU A 298 -5.94 -10.26 16.23
N LEU A 299 -6.52 -9.07 16.05
CA LEU A 299 -5.74 -7.84 15.88
C LEU A 299 -4.96 -7.46 17.15
N HIS A 300 -5.54 -7.70 18.33
CA HIS A 300 -4.88 -7.43 19.62
C HIS A 300 -3.73 -8.40 19.91
N ASP A 301 -3.84 -9.65 19.46
CA ASP A 301 -2.78 -10.64 19.58
C ASP A 301 -1.57 -10.31 18.67
N GLY A 302 -1.76 -9.45 17.67
CA GLY A 302 -0.73 -9.05 16.71
C GLY A 302 -0.45 -10.10 15.63
N TYR A 303 0.56 -9.85 14.80
CA TYR A 303 0.96 -10.76 13.72
C TYR A 303 2.48 -10.80 13.59
N HIS A 304 3.10 -11.98 13.77
CA HIS A 304 4.57 -12.16 13.74
C HIS A 304 5.34 -11.10 14.55
N GLY A 305 4.82 -10.77 15.74
CA GLY A 305 5.42 -9.77 16.64
C GLY A 305 5.11 -8.30 16.30
N TRP A 306 4.44 -8.02 15.19
CA TRP A 306 3.96 -6.69 14.87
C TRP A 306 2.76 -6.31 15.72
N ASN A 307 2.75 -5.06 16.16
CA ASN A 307 1.64 -4.50 16.90
C ASN A 307 0.65 -3.83 15.93
N LEU A 308 -0.55 -4.42 15.84
CA LEU A 308 -1.61 -3.96 14.93
C LEU A 308 -2.71 -3.15 15.64
N ALA A 309 -2.75 -3.16 16.98
CA ALA A 309 -3.83 -2.58 17.75
C ALA A 309 -3.45 -1.26 18.45
N ASP A 310 -2.17 -1.01 18.73
CA ASP A 310 -1.71 0.20 19.45
C ASP A 310 -2.02 1.50 18.70
N GLY A 311 -1.96 1.48 17.36
CA GLY A 311 -2.36 2.59 16.51
C GLY A 311 -3.88 2.84 16.47
N GLY A 312 -4.66 1.95 17.08
CA GLY A 312 -6.12 1.93 17.05
C GLY A 312 -6.68 0.89 16.07
N VAL A 313 -7.95 0.57 16.24
CA VAL A 313 -8.72 -0.32 15.35
C VAL A 313 -10.00 0.40 14.97
N PHE A 314 -10.51 0.16 13.77
CA PHE A 314 -11.79 0.69 13.34
C PHE A 314 -12.58 -0.35 12.55
N VAL A 315 -13.89 -0.12 12.44
CA VAL A 315 -14.77 -0.83 11.52
C VAL A 315 -15.26 0.12 10.46
N GLU A 316 -15.49 -0.40 9.26
CA GLU A 316 -16.19 0.32 8.21
C GLU A 316 -17.11 -0.61 7.43
N ARG A 317 -18.12 -0.07 6.76
CA ARG A 317 -18.93 -0.83 5.83
C ARG A 317 -18.05 -1.40 4.72
N TYR A 318 -18.08 -2.72 4.56
CA TYR A 318 -17.45 -3.34 3.41
C TYR A 318 -18.26 -3.04 2.15
N ILE A 319 -17.67 -2.27 1.24
CA ILE A 319 -18.30 -1.91 -0.03
C ILE A 319 -18.16 -3.08 -0.99
N VAL A 320 -19.27 -3.76 -1.28
CA VAL A 320 -19.30 -4.86 -2.24
C VAL A 320 -19.37 -4.29 -3.65
N GLY A 321 -18.33 -4.50 -4.43
CA GLY A 321 -18.29 -4.11 -5.84
C GLY A 321 -16.87 -3.87 -6.37
N PRO A 322 -16.74 -3.29 -7.58
CA PRO A 322 -15.47 -3.06 -8.25
C PRO A 322 -14.50 -2.22 -7.41
N GLU A 323 -13.21 -2.54 -7.53
CA GLU A 323 -12.11 -1.84 -6.87
C GLU A 323 -11.26 -1.11 -7.90
N PHE A 324 -10.97 0.16 -7.63
CA PHE A 324 -10.21 1.02 -8.52
C PHE A 324 -9.01 1.61 -7.81
N THR A 325 -7.95 1.82 -8.59
CA THR A 325 -6.76 2.50 -8.14
C THR A 325 -6.43 3.65 -9.10
N THR A 326 -6.16 4.82 -8.54
CA THR A 326 -5.57 5.96 -9.24
C THR A 326 -4.18 6.25 -8.70
N PHE A 327 -3.29 6.77 -9.53
CA PHE A 327 -1.98 7.23 -9.11
C PHE A 327 -1.81 8.72 -9.44
N ILE A 328 -1.22 9.47 -8.51
CA ILE A 328 -1.06 10.91 -8.63
C ILE A 328 0.40 11.26 -8.36
N VAL A 329 0.98 12.12 -9.21
CA VAL A 329 2.30 12.74 -9.01
C VAL A 329 2.10 14.25 -8.99
N GLY A 330 2.62 14.93 -7.98
CA GLY A 330 2.51 16.37 -7.85
C GLY A 330 2.22 16.84 -6.43
N SER A 331 1.72 18.07 -6.32
CA SER A 331 1.44 18.74 -5.07
C SER A 331 0.00 19.24 -5.08
N SER A 332 -0.73 18.97 -4.01
CA SER A 332 -2.06 19.53 -3.78
C SER A 332 -2.08 21.07 -3.74
N ASP A 333 -0.94 21.71 -3.44
CA ASP A 333 -0.75 23.16 -3.50
C ASP A 333 -0.53 23.68 -4.93
N SER A 334 -0.24 22.79 -5.88
CA SER A 334 -0.02 23.12 -7.30
C SER A 334 -0.77 22.13 -8.21
N PRO A 335 -2.12 22.21 -8.26
CA PRO A 335 -2.95 21.30 -9.04
C PRO A 335 -2.59 21.30 -10.53
N ASP A 336 -2.28 22.47 -11.10
CA ASP A 336 -1.98 22.64 -12.53
C ASP A 336 -0.67 21.96 -12.98
N SER A 337 0.22 21.65 -12.03
CA SER A 337 1.47 20.92 -12.27
C SER A 337 1.41 19.46 -11.79
N SER A 338 0.23 18.97 -11.43
CA SER A 338 0.02 17.61 -10.95
C SER A 338 -0.54 16.73 -12.06
N THR A 339 -0.08 15.49 -12.12
CA THR A 339 -0.58 14.48 -13.05
C THR A 339 -1.46 13.50 -12.28
N ILE A 340 -2.71 13.36 -12.76
CA ILE A 340 -3.61 12.29 -12.33
C ILE A 340 -3.59 11.23 -13.43
N TYR A 341 -3.07 10.04 -13.12
CA TYR A 341 -3.00 8.96 -14.09
C TYR A 341 -4.38 8.30 -14.31
N PRO A 342 -4.61 7.66 -15.46
CA PRO A 342 -5.84 6.92 -15.72
C PRO A 342 -6.10 5.86 -14.64
N PRO A 343 -7.32 5.79 -14.10
CA PRO A 343 -7.65 4.78 -13.10
C PRO A 343 -7.73 3.39 -13.72
N VAL A 344 -7.26 2.41 -12.97
CA VAL A 344 -7.37 0.99 -13.31
C VAL A 344 -8.35 0.30 -12.37
N GLU A 345 -9.05 -0.71 -12.88
CA GLU A 345 -9.85 -1.63 -12.09
C GLU A 345 -9.02 -2.87 -11.75
N ARG A 346 -9.06 -3.30 -10.49
CA ARG A 346 -8.61 -4.61 -10.06
C ARG A 346 -9.79 -5.58 -10.17
N VAL A 347 -9.75 -6.44 -11.18
CA VAL A 347 -10.79 -7.44 -11.44
C VAL A 347 -10.42 -8.72 -10.72
N PHE A 348 -11.07 -8.96 -9.59
CA PHE A 348 -10.89 -10.19 -8.83
C PHE A 348 -11.47 -11.40 -9.58
N HIS A 349 -10.85 -12.55 -9.40
CA HIS A 349 -11.28 -13.78 -10.05
C HIS A 349 -12.75 -14.11 -9.72
N ALA A 350 -13.55 -14.41 -10.74
CA ALA A 350 -15.01 -14.58 -10.60
C ALA A 350 -15.46 -15.73 -9.68
N ALA A 351 -14.55 -16.67 -9.37
CA ALA A 351 -14.81 -17.75 -8.41
C ALA A 351 -14.79 -17.28 -6.94
N LEU A 352 -14.24 -16.10 -6.65
CA LEU A 352 -14.18 -15.56 -5.30
C LEU A 352 -15.55 -15.03 -4.86
N PRO A 353 -16.00 -15.35 -3.63
CA PRO A 353 -17.17 -14.73 -3.04
C PRO A 353 -17.04 -13.20 -3.03
N PRO A 354 -18.13 -12.43 -3.25
CA PRO A 354 -18.05 -10.97 -3.28
C PRO A 354 -17.46 -10.32 -2.03
N ASN A 355 -17.61 -10.96 -0.86
CA ASN A 355 -17.04 -10.52 0.41
C ASN A 355 -15.58 -10.94 0.62
N GLU A 356 -14.96 -11.60 -0.35
CA GLU A 356 -13.55 -12.00 -0.37
C GLU A 356 -12.77 -11.36 -1.53
N GLN A 357 -13.44 -10.50 -2.32
CA GLN A 357 -12.84 -9.76 -3.44
C GLN A 357 -12.12 -8.51 -2.91
N PHE A 358 -10.98 -8.75 -2.26
CA PHE A 358 -10.01 -7.76 -1.80
C PHE A 358 -8.67 -8.45 -1.53
N LEU A 359 -7.61 -7.66 -1.36
CA LEU A 359 -6.27 -8.19 -1.06
C LEU A 359 -6.09 -8.39 0.45
N SER A 360 -6.24 -9.63 0.93
CA SER A 360 -5.77 -10.04 2.27
C SER A 360 -4.24 -10.18 2.28
N PHE A 361 -3.64 -10.13 3.47
CA PHE A 361 -2.19 -10.28 3.62
C PHE A 361 -1.66 -11.57 2.98
N ASP A 362 -2.24 -12.72 3.35
CA ASP A 362 -1.83 -14.04 2.89
C ASP A 362 -1.87 -14.19 1.37
N ARG A 363 -2.90 -13.61 0.73
CA ARG A 363 -3.10 -13.70 -0.72
C ARG A 363 -2.30 -12.66 -1.50
N LEU A 364 -2.02 -11.49 -0.89
CA LEU A 364 -1.20 -10.46 -1.52
C LEU A 364 0.27 -10.86 -1.57
N TRP A 365 0.78 -11.43 -0.47
CA TRP A 365 2.19 -11.80 -0.33
C TRP A 365 2.46 -13.28 -0.66
N GLU A 366 1.45 -13.99 -1.16
CA GLU A 366 1.51 -15.41 -1.54
C GLU A 366 2.08 -16.32 -0.43
N VAL A 367 1.92 -15.89 0.83
CA VAL A 367 2.39 -16.62 2.02
C VAL A 367 1.52 -17.86 2.27
N HIS A 368 0.21 -17.73 2.01
CA HIS A 368 -0.77 -18.82 2.10
C HIS A 368 -0.72 -19.63 3.41
N GLU A 369 -0.44 -18.97 4.53
CA GLU A 369 -0.38 -19.59 5.87
C GLU A 369 -1.76 -20.09 6.33
N LYS A 370 -2.80 -19.27 6.07
CA LYS A 370 -4.19 -19.49 6.48
C LYS A 370 -5.14 -19.53 5.29
N GLU A 371 -4.81 -18.84 4.21
CA GLU A 371 -5.67 -18.70 3.03
C GLU A 371 -5.08 -19.44 1.83
N SER A 372 -5.86 -20.36 1.25
CA SER A 372 -5.40 -21.14 0.09
C SER A 372 -5.24 -20.28 -1.16
N PRO A 373 -4.25 -20.59 -2.03
CA PRO A 373 -4.16 -19.98 -3.35
C PRO A 373 -5.37 -20.35 -4.20
N MET A 374 -5.53 -19.62 -5.31
CA MET A 374 -6.51 -19.97 -6.33
C MET A 374 -6.25 -21.38 -6.89
N ALA A 375 -7.33 -22.10 -7.16
CA ALA A 375 -7.24 -23.43 -7.77
C ALA A 375 -6.58 -23.35 -9.16
N ASP A 376 -5.86 -24.41 -9.52
CA ASP A 376 -5.24 -24.60 -10.84
C ASP A 376 -4.27 -23.49 -11.29
N GLY A 377 -3.75 -22.69 -10.35
CA GLY A 377 -2.82 -21.59 -10.64
C GLY A 377 -3.47 -20.39 -11.33
N ALA A 378 -4.79 -20.25 -11.24
CA ALA A 378 -5.49 -19.08 -11.76
C ALA A 378 -5.05 -17.80 -11.03
N SER A 379 -4.97 -16.68 -11.75
CA SER A 379 -4.66 -15.39 -11.14
C SER A 379 -5.75 -14.96 -10.16
N LEU A 380 -5.37 -14.45 -8.99
CA LEU A 380 -6.31 -13.94 -8.00
C LEU A 380 -7.04 -12.67 -8.50
N TRP A 381 -6.32 -11.83 -9.24
CA TRP A 381 -6.85 -10.66 -9.92
C TRP A 381 -6.13 -10.41 -11.24
N GLU A 382 -6.74 -9.57 -12.07
CA GLU A 382 -6.13 -8.95 -13.23
C GLU A 382 -6.44 -7.45 -13.23
N TYR A 383 -5.68 -6.67 -14.00
CA TYR A 383 -5.94 -5.24 -14.17
C TYR A 383 -6.51 -4.92 -15.55
N GLN A 384 -7.54 -4.07 -15.57
CA GLN A 384 -8.09 -3.48 -16.79
C GLN A 384 -8.25 -1.96 -16.62
N PRO A 385 -8.36 -1.17 -17.70
CA PRO A 385 -8.73 0.23 -17.58
C PRO A 385 -10.12 0.35 -16.95
N ALA A 386 -10.33 1.33 -16.06
CA ALA A 386 -11.67 1.62 -15.60
C ALA A 386 -12.57 2.00 -16.79
N ALA A 387 -13.85 1.63 -16.71
CA ALA A 387 -14.84 1.96 -17.74
C ALA A 387 -14.82 3.46 -18.07
N ALA A 388 -14.88 3.81 -19.35
CA ALA A 388 -14.66 5.17 -19.83
C ALA A 388 -15.59 6.21 -19.17
N GLU A 389 -16.84 5.81 -18.89
CA GLU A 389 -17.84 6.62 -18.20
C GLU A 389 -17.55 6.86 -16.70
N LEU A 390 -16.66 6.05 -16.10
CA LEU A 390 -16.26 6.17 -14.70
C LEU A 390 -14.93 6.92 -14.52
N GLN A 391 -14.07 6.96 -15.54
CA GLN A 391 -12.70 7.48 -15.42
C GLN A 391 -12.67 8.89 -14.82
N GLN A 392 -13.44 9.83 -15.36
CA GLN A 392 -13.46 11.20 -14.83
C GLN A 392 -13.97 11.27 -13.40
N ARG A 393 -15.04 10.53 -13.06
CA ARG A 393 -15.61 10.50 -11.71
C ARG A 393 -14.59 9.95 -10.69
N ILE A 394 -13.86 8.91 -11.07
CA ILE A 394 -12.82 8.32 -10.22
C ILE A 394 -11.67 9.32 -10.07
N SER A 395 -11.16 9.91 -11.16
CA SER A 395 -10.07 10.90 -11.11
C SER A 395 -10.42 12.11 -10.25
N ASP A 396 -11.63 12.65 -10.36
CA ASP A 396 -12.08 13.81 -9.57
C ASP A 396 -12.12 13.48 -8.06
N ILE A 397 -12.68 12.33 -7.69
CA ILE A 397 -12.75 11.87 -6.29
C ILE A 397 -11.34 11.55 -5.77
N SER A 398 -10.49 10.92 -6.58
CA SER A 398 -9.10 10.63 -6.23
C SER A 398 -8.31 11.90 -5.95
N TRP A 399 -8.47 12.92 -6.79
CA TRP A 399 -7.84 14.22 -6.56
C TRP A 399 -8.34 14.89 -5.28
N ALA A 400 -9.66 14.90 -5.07
CA ALA A 400 -10.25 15.48 -3.86
C ALA A 400 -9.74 14.77 -2.59
N ALA A 401 -9.62 13.44 -2.63
CA ALA A 401 -9.03 12.65 -1.55
C ALA A 401 -7.57 13.02 -1.31
N TYR A 402 -6.74 13.01 -2.36
CA TYR A 402 -5.33 13.34 -2.30
C TYR A 402 -5.10 14.76 -1.77
N ALA A 403 -5.88 15.74 -2.21
CA ALA A 403 -5.80 17.12 -1.74
C ALA A 403 -6.25 17.28 -0.28
N SER A 404 -7.28 16.54 0.16
CA SER A 404 -7.79 16.64 1.54
C SER A 404 -6.79 16.21 2.62
N VAL A 405 -5.80 15.39 2.23
CA VAL A 405 -4.71 14.92 3.08
C VAL A 405 -3.40 15.67 2.81
N GLY A 406 -3.45 16.79 2.08
CA GLY A 406 -2.27 17.60 1.76
C GLY A 406 -1.27 16.86 0.89
N GLY A 407 -1.72 16.09 -0.09
CA GLY A 407 -0.87 15.25 -0.93
C GLY A 407 0.33 15.99 -1.54
N GLN A 408 1.51 15.39 -1.42
CA GLN A 408 2.80 15.89 -1.93
C GLN A 408 3.64 14.76 -2.55
N GLY A 409 4.37 15.09 -3.61
CA GLY A 409 5.27 14.17 -4.30
C GLY A 409 4.51 13.17 -5.14
N TYR A 410 4.07 12.07 -4.56
CA TYR A 410 3.24 11.08 -5.24
C TYR A 410 2.42 10.24 -4.25
N GLY A 411 1.35 9.61 -4.74
CA GLY A 411 0.56 8.69 -3.94
C GLY A 411 -0.47 7.92 -4.75
N ARG A 412 -0.90 6.80 -4.19
CA ARG A 412 -1.94 5.94 -4.74
C ARG A 412 -3.26 6.18 -4.02
N VAL A 413 -4.36 6.28 -4.74
CA VAL A 413 -5.70 6.38 -4.15
C VAL A 413 -6.50 5.15 -4.53
N ASP A 414 -6.99 4.44 -3.52
CA ASP A 414 -7.78 3.23 -3.70
C ASP A 414 -9.25 3.51 -3.34
N LEU A 415 -10.15 3.04 -4.20
CA LEU A 415 -11.58 3.29 -4.11
C LEU A 415 -12.35 2.00 -4.38
N ARG A 416 -13.58 1.93 -3.86
CA ARG A 416 -14.56 0.94 -4.31
C ARG A 416 -15.85 1.60 -4.72
N MET A 417 -16.48 1.03 -5.74
CA MET A 417 -17.82 1.38 -6.13
C MET A 417 -18.80 0.37 -5.55
N ASP A 418 -19.81 0.86 -4.84
CA ASP A 418 -20.89 0.02 -4.35
C ASP A 418 -21.71 -0.49 -5.55
N ALA A 419 -21.78 -1.80 -5.73
CA ALA A 419 -22.41 -2.40 -6.90
C ALA A 419 -23.93 -2.19 -6.96
N ALA A 420 -24.58 -1.90 -5.82
CA ALA A 420 -26.02 -1.69 -5.76
C ALA A 420 -26.41 -0.24 -6.07
N THR A 421 -25.58 0.73 -5.69
CA THR A 421 -25.87 2.16 -5.78
C THR A 421 -25.09 2.88 -6.88
N GLY A 422 -23.90 2.38 -7.25
CA GLY A 422 -22.97 3.08 -8.13
C GLY A 422 -22.20 4.23 -7.46
N ASP A 423 -22.28 4.32 -6.13
CA ASP A 423 -21.56 5.31 -5.33
C ASP A 423 -20.10 4.88 -5.16
N LEU A 424 -19.18 5.84 -5.31
CA LEU A 424 -17.75 5.65 -5.13
C LEU A 424 -17.34 6.05 -3.72
N TYR A 425 -16.54 5.21 -3.07
CA TYR A 425 -16.02 5.42 -1.74
C TYR A 425 -14.49 5.25 -1.74
N VAL A 426 -13.79 6.27 -1.25
CA VAL A 426 -12.34 6.24 -1.07
C VAL A 426 -12.02 5.38 0.14
N LEU A 427 -11.20 4.36 -0.07
CA LEU A 427 -10.72 3.50 1.01
C LEU A 427 -9.55 4.16 1.73
N GLU A 428 -8.55 4.58 0.95
CA GLU A 428 -7.31 5.14 1.45
C GLU A 428 -6.52 5.92 0.37
N VAL A 429 -5.68 6.84 0.84
CA VAL A 429 -4.60 7.47 0.08
C VAL A 429 -3.29 6.93 0.66
N ASN A 430 -2.55 6.18 -0.15
CA ASN A 430 -1.26 5.60 0.18
C ASN A 430 -0.15 6.56 -0.27
N ALA A 431 0.38 7.33 0.68
CA ALA A 431 1.59 8.11 0.48
C ALA A 431 2.80 7.18 0.38
N GLN A 432 3.83 7.57 -0.38
CA GLN A 432 5.04 6.76 -0.57
C GLN A 432 4.77 5.30 -1.01
N CYS A 433 3.74 5.07 -1.81
CA CYS A 433 3.38 3.73 -2.27
C CYS A 433 4.52 3.08 -3.07
N GLY A 434 4.59 1.74 -3.02
CA GLY A 434 5.55 0.96 -3.82
C GLY A 434 5.48 1.30 -5.31
N LEU A 435 6.65 1.49 -5.92
CA LEU A 435 6.82 1.79 -7.34
C LEU A 435 7.40 0.55 -8.03
N SER A 436 6.79 0.14 -9.14
CA SER A 436 7.29 -0.96 -9.95
C SER A 436 6.83 -0.82 -11.40
N GLU A 437 7.60 -1.39 -12.32
CA GLU A 437 7.22 -1.52 -13.73
C GLU A 437 6.42 -2.80 -14.03
N ASP A 438 6.16 -3.66 -13.04
CA ASP A 438 5.39 -4.88 -13.24
C ASP A 438 3.91 -4.59 -13.51
N GLU A 439 3.53 -4.75 -14.77
CA GLU A 439 2.21 -4.41 -15.31
C GLU A 439 1.08 -5.38 -14.93
N ASN A 440 1.41 -6.55 -14.38
CA ASN A 440 0.44 -7.59 -14.09
C ASN A 440 0.18 -7.71 -12.59
N TYR A 441 1.21 -7.58 -11.77
CA TYR A 441 1.10 -7.76 -10.33
C TYR A 441 0.86 -6.43 -9.59
N THR A 442 1.47 -5.34 -10.06
CA THR A 442 1.37 -4.04 -9.36
C THR A 442 0.38 -3.11 -10.03
N SER A 443 -0.37 -2.35 -9.21
CA SER A 443 -1.29 -1.35 -9.76
C SER A 443 -0.55 -0.21 -10.44
N ILE A 444 0.67 0.16 -9.99
CA ILE A 444 1.48 1.19 -10.62
C ILE A 444 1.93 0.75 -12.02
N GLY A 445 2.49 -0.45 -12.17
CA GLY A 445 2.85 -0.96 -13.49
C GLY A 445 1.65 -1.06 -14.43
N ALA A 446 0.50 -1.54 -13.93
CA ALA A 446 -0.74 -1.60 -14.72
C ALA A 446 -1.20 -0.20 -15.17
N ILE A 447 -1.17 0.79 -14.27
CA ILE A 447 -1.49 2.19 -14.59
C ILE A 447 -0.54 2.73 -15.67
N LEU A 448 0.76 2.47 -15.54
CA LEU A 448 1.77 2.90 -16.51
C LEU A 448 1.55 2.28 -17.89
N ARG A 449 1.23 0.98 -17.94
CA ARG A 449 0.85 0.28 -19.18
C ARG A 449 -0.31 0.97 -19.87
N PHE A 450 -1.41 1.21 -19.15
CA PHE A 450 -2.62 1.79 -19.74
C PHE A 450 -2.52 3.30 -20.00
N ALA A 451 -1.61 3.99 -19.32
CA ALA A 451 -1.25 5.37 -19.62
C ALA A 451 -0.26 5.50 -20.79
N GLU A 452 0.27 4.37 -21.30
CA GLU A 452 1.37 4.33 -22.28
C GLU A 452 2.61 5.12 -21.79
N ARG A 453 2.90 5.03 -20.49
CA ARG A 453 4.02 5.72 -19.84
C ARG A 453 5.08 4.72 -19.40
N PRO A 454 6.34 4.85 -19.84
CA PRO A 454 7.40 3.97 -19.36
C PRO A 454 7.80 4.32 -17.93
N PHE A 455 8.29 3.32 -17.17
CA PHE A 455 8.66 3.49 -15.77
C PHE A 455 9.74 4.56 -15.54
N HIS A 456 10.74 4.65 -16.42
CA HIS A 456 11.73 5.72 -16.35
C HIS A 456 11.11 7.12 -16.48
N GLY A 457 10.06 7.26 -17.30
CA GLY A 457 9.30 8.51 -17.44
C GLY A 457 8.64 8.92 -16.14
N LEU A 458 8.08 7.94 -15.40
CA LEU A 458 7.55 8.16 -14.06
C LEU A 458 8.65 8.61 -13.08
N LEU A 459 9.80 7.93 -13.04
CA LEU A 459 10.88 8.31 -12.12
C LEU A 459 11.37 9.74 -12.39
N ARG A 460 11.47 10.14 -13.67
CA ARG A 460 11.77 11.53 -14.05
C ARG A 460 10.74 12.50 -13.51
N GLU A 461 9.46 12.21 -13.70
CA GLU A 461 8.35 13.06 -13.24
C GLU A 461 8.36 13.26 -11.71
N ILE A 462 8.61 12.19 -10.95
CA ILE A 462 8.76 12.24 -9.49
C ILE A 462 9.98 13.09 -9.08
N MET A 463 11.12 12.95 -9.77
CA MET A 463 12.32 13.76 -9.50
C MET A 463 12.11 15.23 -9.84
N ASP A 464 11.45 15.53 -10.95
CA ASP A 464 11.15 16.88 -11.39
C ASP A 464 10.19 17.57 -10.41
N CYS A 465 9.20 16.85 -9.87
CA CYS A 465 8.34 17.33 -8.80
C CYS A 465 9.14 17.75 -7.56
N ALA A 466 10.12 16.94 -7.14
CA ALA A 466 10.94 17.20 -5.96
C ALA A 466 11.90 18.39 -6.12
N THR A 467 12.33 18.68 -7.36
CA THR A 467 13.23 19.79 -7.66
C THR A 467 12.50 21.12 -7.90
N SER A 468 11.23 21.05 -8.32
CA SER A 468 10.40 22.22 -8.64
C SER A 468 9.61 22.77 -7.45
N ALA A 469 9.28 21.96 -6.45
CA ALA A 469 8.44 22.36 -5.32
C ALA A 469 9.19 23.26 -4.30
N PRO A 470 8.66 24.45 -3.94
CA PRO A 470 9.13 25.18 -2.78
C PRO A 470 8.64 24.48 -1.51
N ARG A 471 9.53 23.80 -0.76
CA ARG A 471 9.13 23.15 0.49
C ARG A 471 8.96 24.18 1.63
N SER A 472 7.79 24.13 2.26
CA SER A 472 7.47 24.92 3.45
C SER A 472 8.42 24.57 4.59
N GLY A 473 9.28 25.52 4.94
CA GLY A 473 10.36 25.36 5.93
C GLY A 473 11.52 26.32 5.67
N VAL A 474 11.70 26.73 4.42
CA VAL A 474 12.56 27.86 4.08
C VAL A 474 11.76 29.14 4.32
N VAL A 475 12.01 29.80 5.46
CA VAL A 475 11.57 31.18 5.68
C VAL A 475 12.19 31.99 4.55
N ALA A 476 11.35 32.39 3.57
CA ALA A 476 11.75 33.41 2.62
C ALA A 476 12.11 34.66 3.43
N ASP A 477 13.37 35.08 3.35
CA ASP A 477 13.85 36.35 3.90
C ASP A 477 13.00 37.47 3.27
N THR A 478 11.97 37.90 3.99
CA THR A 478 11.08 38.99 3.62
C THR A 478 11.72 40.30 4.07
N SER A 479 12.93 40.56 3.58
CA SER A 479 13.58 41.88 3.65
C SER A 479 13.41 42.65 2.33
N ALA A 480 12.23 42.58 1.72
CA ALA A 480 11.86 43.49 0.63
C ALA A 480 11.20 44.75 1.22
N LYS A 481 12.01 45.81 1.36
CA LYS A 481 11.61 47.17 1.72
C LYS A 481 10.34 47.62 0.98
N MET A 482 9.32 48.03 1.73
CA MET A 482 8.24 48.84 1.19
C MET A 482 8.79 50.22 0.76
N PRO A 483 8.50 50.70 -0.46
CA PRO A 483 8.72 52.09 -0.81
C PRO A 483 7.62 52.97 -0.17
N ALA A 484 8.04 54.20 0.16
CA ALA A 484 7.32 55.20 0.96
C ALA A 484 6.04 55.75 0.32
#